data_AF-A0A940G092-F1
#
_entry.id   AF-A0A940G092-F1
#
_cell.length_a   1.000
_cell.length_b   1.000
_cell.length_c   1.000
_cell.angle_alpha   90.00
_cell.angle_beta   90.00
_cell.angle_gamma   90.00
#
_symmetry.space_group_name_H-M   'P 1'
#
loop_
_entity.id
_entity.type
_entity.pdbx_description
1 polymer ?
#
loop_
_entity_poly.entity_id
_entity_poly.type
_entity_poly.pdbx_seq_one_letter_code
_entity_poly.pdbx_strand_id
1 'polypeptide(L)'
;YDHWLKGVDTGIMDEPPVRLLVRGGPGFRDEHEWPLARTEWTELHLGPGLGLTESPPTETGVTSFRNDPLLGVGVAGPGLRFQTDQLADGVEVTGPVSVHL
;
A
#
# COMPACT_ATOMS: atom_id res chain seq x y z
N TYR A 1 5.94 -21.62 19.68
CA TYR A 1 6.75 -21.95 20.86
C TYR A 1 6.68 -23.44 21.16
N ASP A 2 5.48 -23.97 21.45
CA ASP A 2 5.29 -25.37 21.84
C ASP A 2 5.74 -26.41 20.79
N HIS A 3 5.41 -26.21 19.52
CA HIS A 3 5.89 -27.09 18.44
C HIS A 3 7.42 -27.16 18.37
N TRP A 4 8.09 -26.01 18.24
CA TRP A 4 9.53 -25.95 18.01
C TRP A 4 10.40 -26.23 19.25
N LEU A 5 9.93 -25.87 20.46
CA LEU A 5 10.76 -25.94 21.67
C LEU A 5 10.31 -27.02 22.67
N LYS A 6 9.06 -27.50 22.58
CA LYS A 6 8.56 -28.58 23.45
C LYS A 6 8.27 -29.87 22.69
N GLY A 7 8.37 -29.87 21.36
CA GLY A 7 8.03 -31.04 20.53
C GLY A 7 6.54 -31.40 20.57
N VAL A 8 5.67 -30.45 20.96
CA VAL A 8 4.22 -30.67 21.04
C VAL A 8 3.61 -30.45 19.67
N ASP A 9 2.86 -31.42 19.16
CA ASP A 9 2.07 -31.21 17.95
C ASP A 9 0.89 -30.25 18.26
N THR A 10 0.94 -29.06 17.67
CA THR A 10 -0.10 -28.04 17.81
C THR A 10 -0.89 -27.82 16.52
N GLY A 11 -0.62 -28.59 15.45
CA GLY A 11 -1.19 -28.35 14.11
C GLY A 11 -0.69 -27.07 13.41
N ILE A 12 0.29 -26.35 13.99
CA ILE A 12 0.77 -25.06 13.44
C ILE A 12 1.44 -25.18 12.06
N MET A 13 1.86 -26.40 11.71
CA MET A 13 2.46 -26.69 10.39
C MET A 13 1.40 -27.02 9.33
N ASP A 14 0.13 -27.21 9.71
CA ASP A 14 -0.98 -27.50 8.80
C ASP A 14 -1.71 -26.23 8.34
N GLU A 15 -1.50 -25.12 9.04
CA GLU A 15 -2.08 -23.81 8.72
C GLU A 15 -1.21 -23.03 7.71
N PRO A 16 -1.80 -22.09 6.93
CA PRO A 16 -1.01 -21.23 6.05
C PRO A 16 0.01 -20.38 6.84
N PRO A 17 1.23 -20.17 6.31
CA PRO A 17 2.31 -19.50 7.01
C PRO A 17 2.11 -17.98 7.19
N VAL A 18 1.16 -17.37 6.46
CA VAL A 18 0.92 -15.92 6.49
C VAL A 18 -0.52 -15.64 6.89
N ARG A 19 -0.71 -14.80 7.90
CA ARG A 19 -2.02 -14.29 8.31
C ARG A 19 -2.04 -12.77 8.25
N LEU A 20 -2.82 -12.23 7.33
CA LEU A 20 -2.92 -10.79 7.06
C LEU A 20 -4.17 -10.21 7.72
N LEU A 21 -4.06 -8.99 8.26
CA LEU A 21 -5.22 -8.18 8.60
C LEU A 21 -5.52 -7.21 7.46
N VAL A 22 -6.52 -7.53 6.64
CA VAL A 22 -6.94 -6.70 5.50
C VAL A 22 -7.77 -5.52 6.02
N ARG A 23 -7.14 -4.34 6.10
CA ARG A 23 -7.81 -3.11 6.57
C ARG A 23 -8.88 -2.66 5.58
N GLY A 24 -10.05 -2.25 6.09
CA GLY A 24 -11.19 -1.83 5.26
C GLY A 24 -11.89 -2.97 4.51
N GLY A 25 -11.39 -4.20 4.63
CA GLY A 25 -11.95 -5.40 4.02
C GLY A 25 -12.55 -6.37 5.05
N PRO A 26 -12.59 -7.68 4.76
CA PRO A 26 -13.28 -8.68 5.60
C PRO A 26 -12.56 -9.01 6.92
N GLY A 27 -11.39 -8.40 7.20
CA GLY A 27 -10.61 -8.66 8.41
C GLY A 27 -9.45 -9.60 8.16
N PHE A 28 -9.28 -10.61 9.01
CA PHE A 28 -8.15 -11.55 8.88
C PHE A 28 -8.32 -12.48 7.68
N ARG A 29 -7.24 -12.68 6.93
CA ARG A 29 -7.17 -13.61 5.80
C ARG A 29 -5.84 -14.37 5.84
N ASP A 30 -5.90 -15.68 5.66
CA ASP A 30 -4.73 -16.53 5.60
C ASP A 30 -4.23 -16.67 4.15
N GLU A 31 -2.92 -16.69 3.95
CA GLU A 31 -2.24 -16.77 2.66
C GLU A 31 -1.07 -17.75 2.74
N HIS A 32 -0.75 -18.38 1.61
CA HIS A 32 0.34 -19.35 1.54
C HIS A 32 1.72 -18.73 1.26
N GLU A 33 1.76 -17.45 0.89
CA GLU A 33 2.97 -16.78 0.45
C GLU A 33 2.88 -15.26 0.61
N TRP A 34 4.05 -14.62 0.58
CA TRP A 34 4.18 -13.18 0.53
C TRP A 34 5.40 -12.80 -0.33
N PRO A 35 5.29 -11.90 -1.33
CA PRO A 35 4.05 -11.27 -1.81
C PRO A 35 3.05 -12.28 -2.38
N LEU A 36 1.77 -11.91 -2.49
CA LEU A 36 0.72 -12.81 -2.98
C LEU A 36 1.00 -13.16 -4.45
N ALA A 37 0.93 -14.44 -4.89
CA ALA A 37 1.18 -14.76 -6.31
C ALA A 37 0.20 -14.09 -7.26
N ARG A 38 -1.02 -13.80 -6.79
CA ARG A 38 -2.05 -13.09 -7.55
C ARG A 38 -1.92 -11.56 -7.50
N THR A 39 -0.76 -11.04 -7.11
CA THR A 39 -0.53 -9.59 -7.11
C THR A 39 -0.50 -9.07 -8.54
N GLU A 40 -1.41 -8.15 -8.85
CA GLU A 40 -1.39 -7.38 -10.10
C GLU A 40 -0.62 -6.08 -9.87
N TRP A 41 0.63 -6.04 -10.33
CA TRP A 41 1.46 -4.84 -10.23
C TRP A 41 0.92 -3.74 -11.15
N THR A 42 0.33 -2.72 -10.54
CA THR A 42 -0.35 -1.63 -11.23
C THR A 42 0.41 -0.33 -11.01
N GLU A 43 0.80 0.33 -12.10
CA GLU A 43 1.46 1.64 -12.05
C GLU A 43 0.42 2.75 -11.97
N LEU A 44 0.63 3.68 -11.04
CA LEU A 44 -0.14 4.90 -10.92
C LEU A 44 0.78 6.11 -11.12
N HIS A 45 0.40 6.96 -12.06
CA HIS A 45 1.20 8.07 -12.56
C HIS A 45 0.74 9.40 -11.97
N LEU A 46 1.71 10.27 -11.67
CA LEU A 46 1.45 11.63 -11.22
C LEU A 46 1.00 12.49 -12.42
N GLY A 47 -0.28 12.84 -12.44
CA GLY A 47 -0.93 13.58 -13.51
C GLY A 47 -1.10 15.09 -13.21
N PRO A 48 -1.51 15.87 -14.22
CA PRO A 48 -1.87 17.27 -14.04
C PRO A 48 -3.01 17.44 -13.04
N GLY A 49 -3.12 18.62 -12.42
CA GLY A 49 -4.18 18.90 -11.45
C GLY A 49 -4.07 18.11 -10.13
N LEU A 50 -2.91 17.49 -9.86
CA LEU A 50 -2.69 16.59 -8.72
C LEU A 50 -3.53 15.30 -8.80
N GLY A 51 -3.84 14.84 -10.02
CA GLY A 51 -4.50 13.56 -10.25
C GLY A 51 -3.52 12.38 -10.21
N LEU A 52 -3.98 11.22 -9.74
CA LEU A 52 -3.27 9.95 -9.80
C LEU A 52 -4.00 9.02 -10.78
N THR A 53 -3.35 8.63 -11.88
CA THR A 53 -4.00 7.90 -12.99
C THR A 53 -3.21 6.67 -13.42
N GLU A 54 -3.88 5.61 -13.86
CA GLU A 54 -3.21 4.41 -14.40
C GLU A 54 -2.52 4.69 -15.74
N SER A 55 -3.11 5.56 -16.58
CA SER A 55 -2.47 5.98 -17.83
C SER A 55 -1.39 7.03 -17.56
N PRO A 56 -0.24 6.95 -18.24
CA PRO A 56 0.81 7.96 -18.12
C PRO A 56 0.35 9.30 -18.71
N PRO A 57 0.80 10.44 -18.15
CA PRO A 57 0.51 11.75 -18.70
C PRO A 57 1.13 11.90 -20.11
N THR A 58 0.39 12.49 -21.04
CA THR A 58 0.85 12.72 -22.42
C THR A 58 1.74 13.95 -22.54
N GLU A 59 1.64 14.87 -21.57
CA GLU A 59 2.41 16.12 -21.54
C GLU A 59 3.31 16.15 -20.29
N THR A 60 4.52 16.70 -20.45
CA THR A 60 5.41 16.96 -19.34
C THR A 60 4.89 18.12 -18.49
N GLY A 61 4.87 17.94 -17.17
CA GLY A 61 4.47 18.97 -16.23
C GLY A 61 5.39 19.03 -15.01
N VAL A 62 5.36 20.16 -14.31
CA VAL A 62 6.04 20.34 -13.02
C VAL A 62 5.05 20.93 -12.04
N THR A 63 5.05 20.39 -10.82
CA THR A 63 4.38 20.99 -9.67
C THR A 63 5.37 21.07 -8.52
N SER A 64 5.27 22.08 -7.67
CA SER A 64 6.20 22.31 -6.58
C SER A 64 5.49 22.82 -5.34
N PHE A 65 6.09 22.54 -4.20
CA PHE A 65 5.75 23.14 -2.93
C PHE A 65 7.03 23.69 -2.31
N ARG A 66 6.90 24.71 -1.46
CA ARG A 66 8.03 25.23 -0.70
C ARG A 66 8.04 24.57 0.66
N ASN A 67 9.08 23.82 0.98
CA ASN A 67 9.32 23.39 2.35
C ASN A 67 9.67 24.63 3.20
N ASP A 68 8.91 24.88 4.27
CA ASP A 68 9.23 25.92 5.24
C ASP A 68 9.85 25.26 6.50
N PRO A 69 11.18 25.38 6.68
CA PRO A 69 11.88 24.74 7.79
C PRO A 69 11.55 25.35 9.15
N LEU A 70 10.81 26.48 9.19
CA LEU A 70 10.37 27.12 10.43
C LEU A 70 9.01 26.61 10.91
N LEU A 71 8.33 25.76 10.14
CA LEU A 71 7.10 25.11 10.60
C LEU A 71 7.39 24.20 11.78
N GLY A 72 6.70 24.45 12.88
CA GLY A 72 6.83 23.69 14.12
C GLY A 72 6.39 22.23 13.96
N VAL A 73 6.90 21.39 14.86
CA VAL A 73 6.54 19.96 14.94
C VAL A 73 5.02 19.81 15.10
N GLY A 74 4.39 18.96 14.28
CA GLY A 74 2.97 18.68 14.35
C GLY A 74 2.07 19.64 13.57
N VAL A 75 2.64 20.66 12.91
CA VAL A 75 1.89 21.44 11.91
C VAL A 75 1.94 20.67 10.59
N ALA A 76 0.78 20.47 9.96
CA ALA A 76 0.72 19.90 8.62
C ALA A 76 1.53 20.80 7.67
N GLY A 77 2.70 20.31 7.26
CA GLY A 77 3.60 21.04 6.39
C GLY A 77 3.06 21.17 4.97
N PRO A 78 3.55 22.14 4.20
CA PRO A 78 3.26 22.23 2.77
C PRO A 78 3.72 20.93 2.09
N GLY A 79 2.89 20.40 1.21
CA GLY A 79 3.15 19.18 0.48
C GLY A 79 2.18 19.04 -0.69
N LEU A 80 2.52 18.15 -1.62
CA LEU A 80 1.66 17.82 -2.74
C LEU A 80 0.88 16.56 -2.41
N ARG A 81 -0.43 16.59 -2.64
CA ARG A 81 -1.30 15.44 -2.47
C ARG A 81 -1.88 15.06 -3.81
N PHE A 82 -1.47 13.91 -4.33
CA PHE A 82 -2.06 13.31 -5.52
C PHE A 82 -3.17 12.36 -5.12
N GLN A 83 -4.29 12.36 -5.85
CA GLN A 83 -5.44 11.52 -5.57
C GLN A 83 -6.04 10.97 -6.84
N THR A 84 -6.56 9.75 -6.78
CA THR A 84 -7.45 9.23 -7.82
C THR A 84 -8.78 9.99 -7.75
N ASP A 85 -9.56 9.88 -8.82
CA ASP A 85 -10.99 10.16 -8.73
C ASP A 85 -11.67 9.18 -7.77
N GLN A 86 -12.93 9.45 -7.45
CA GLN A 86 -13.75 8.54 -6.66
C GLN A 86 -13.83 7.18 -7.37
N LEU A 87 -13.35 6.14 -6.69
CA LEU A 87 -13.40 4.78 -7.21
C LEU A 87 -14.86 4.30 -7.25
N ALA A 88 -15.24 3.64 -8.34
CA ALA A 88 -16.56 3.05 -8.50
C ALA A 88 -16.77 1.84 -7.58
N ASP A 89 -15.70 1.06 -7.39
CA ASP A 89 -15.69 -0.19 -6.62
C ASP A 89 -14.57 -0.16 -5.57
N GLY A 90 -14.67 -1.07 -4.60
CA GLY A 90 -13.62 -1.27 -3.60
C GLY A 90 -12.36 -1.86 -4.23
N VAL A 91 -11.22 -1.19 -4.03
CA VAL A 91 -9.90 -1.66 -4.48
C VAL A 91 -9.08 -2.10 -3.28
N GLU A 92 -8.57 -3.33 -3.31
CA GLU A 92 -7.64 -3.84 -2.30
C GLU A 92 -6.20 -3.58 -2.72
N VAL A 93 -5.40 -2.98 -1.83
CA VAL A 93 -3.96 -2.83 -2.02
C VAL A 93 -3.25 -3.62 -0.91
N THR A 94 -2.81 -4.83 -1.24
CA THR A 94 -2.13 -5.75 -0.32
C THR A 94 -0.83 -6.24 -0.95
N GLY A 95 0.29 -5.73 -0.47
CA GLY A 95 1.62 -6.10 -0.96
C GLY A 95 2.65 -5.02 -0.64
N PRO A 96 3.89 -5.20 -1.12
CA PRO A 96 4.88 -4.14 -1.15
C PRO A 96 4.41 -2.95 -2.02
N VAL A 97 4.82 -1.73 -1.64
CA VAL A 97 4.55 -0.50 -2.41
C VAL A 97 5.85 0.27 -2.58
N SER A 98 6.09 0.78 -3.80
CA SER A 98 7.19 1.68 -4.11
C SER A 98 6.67 2.95 -4.77
N VAL A 99 7.47 4.02 -4.70
CA VAL A 99 7.22 5.28 -5.41
C VAL A 99 8.52 5.67 -6.12
N HIS A 100 8.40 6.04 -7.39
CA HIS A 100 9.50 6.50 -8.22
C HIS A 100 9.26 7.97 -8.57
N LEU A 101 10.15 8.86 -8.12
CA LEU A 101 10.10 10.32 -8.30
C LEU A 101 11.35 10.83 -9.01
#